data_AF-A0A1F0VQH5-F1
#
_entry.id   AF-A0A1F0VQH5-F1
#
_cell.length_a   1.000
_cell.length_b   1.000
_cell.length_c   1.000
_cell.angle_alpha   90.00
_cell.angle_beta   90.00
_cell.angle_gamma   90.00
#
_symmetry.space_group_name_H-M   'P 1'
#
loop_
_entity.id
_entity.type
_entity.pdbx_description
1 polymer ?
#
loop_
_entity_poly.entity_id
_entity_poly.type
_entity_poly.pdbx_seq_one_letter_code
_entity_poly.pdbx_strand_id
1 'polypeptide(L)'
;MTDTIGAGQPGQDAFPPVEELSYEQARDELIETVKILELGQMGLDESLKYWERGEALAKACEAHLDGASKRVEEALRKNAEGTDSAAHNEEAGED
;
A
#
# COMPACT_ATOMS: atom_id res chain seq x y z
N MET A 1 -15.08 5.04 -41.73
CA MET A 1 -15.46 5.87 -40.59
C MET A 1 -14.98 5.12 -39.36
N THR A 2 -13.73 5.34 -38.96
CA THR A 2 -13.17 4.77 -37.73
C THR A 2 -13.42 5.80 -36.64
N ASP A 3 -14.50 5.59 -35.87
CA ASP A 3 -14.78 6.38 -34.68
C ASP A 3 -13.74 6.02 -33.61
N THR A 4 -12.73 6.87 -33.49
CA THR A 4 -11.82 6.89 -32.35
C THR A 4 -12.59 7.46 -31.15
N ILE A 5 -13.31 6.59 -30.44
CA ILE A 5 -13.83 6.89 -29.09
C ILE A 5 -12.64 6.83 -28.13
N GLY A 6 -12.40 7.91 -27.40
CA GLY A 6 -11.39 7.94 -26.33
C GLY A 6 -10.19 8.83 -26.64
N ALA A 7 -10.39 10.13 -26.78
CA ALA A 7 -9.35 11.12 -26.52
C ALA A 7 -9.53 11.72 -25.12
N GLY A 8 -9.73 10.87 -24.11
CA GLY A 8 -9.50 11.28 -22.73
C GLY A 8 -7.99 11.26 -22.55
N GLN A 9 -7.31 12.40 -22.73
CA GLN A 9 -5.92 12.48 -22.27
C GLN A 9 -5.99 12.63 -20.75
N PRO A 10 -5.66 11.61 -19.93
CA PRO A 10 -5.28 11.87 -18.56
C PRO A 10 -4.08 12.82 -18.63
N GLY A 11 -4.28 14.03 -18.12
CA GLY A 11 -3.21 15.01 -17.99
C GLY A 11 -2.04 14.41 -17.22
N GLN A 12 -0.85 14.93 -17.47
CA GLN A 12 0.40 14.42 -16.88
C GLN A 12 0.39 14.52 -15.33
N ASP A 13 -0.56 15.30 -14.77
CA ASP A 13 -0.82 15.49 -13.34
C ASP A 13 -2.19 14.90 -12.89
N ALA A 14 -2.69 13.85 -13.56
CA ALA A 14 -4.02 13.30 -13.29
C ALA A 14 -4.16 12.63 -11.92
N PHE A 15 -3.04 12.34 -11.24
CA PHE A 15 -3.05 11.58 -10.00
C PHE A 15 -2.19 12.26 -8.93
N PRO A 16 -2.65 12.28 -7.66
CA PRO A 16 -1.80 12.68 -6.54
C PRO A 16 -0.61 11.71 -6.39
N PRO A 17 0.56 12.16 -5.89
CA PRO A 17 1.67 11.28 -5.56
C PRO A 17 1.22 10.14 -4.63
N VAL A 18 1.64 8.89 -4.92
CA VAL A 18 1.21 7.72 -4.13
C VAL A 18 1.75 7.77 -2.69
N GLU A 19 2.84 8.50 -2.48
CA GLU A 19 3.50 8.69 -1.19
C GLU A 19 2.64 9.53 -0.22
N GLU A 20 1.68 10.29 -0.74
CA GLU A 20 0.77 11.11 0.05
C GLU A 20 -0.51 10.36 0.46
N LEU A 21 -0.72 9.15 -0.05
CA LEU A 21 -1.93 8.36 0.18
C LEU A 21 -1.84 7.53 1.47
N SER A 22 -2.96 7.45 2.20
CA SER A 22 -3.16 6.40 3.20
C SER A 22 -3.23 5.02 2.53
N TYR A 23 -3.05 3.95 3.31
CA TYR A 23 -3.22 2.58 2.82
C TYR A 23 -4.59 2.35 2.16
N GLU A 24 -5.67 2.81 2.80
CA GLU A 24 -7.03 2.66 2.28
C GLU A 24 -7.23 3.43 0.98
N GLN A 25 -6.70 4.65 0.90
CA GLN A 25 -6.78 5.46 -0.32
C GLN A 25 -6.01 4.80 -1.47
N ALA A 26 -4.77 4.35 -1.21
CA ALA A 26 -3.96 3.65 -2.21
C ALA A 26 -4.62 2.34 -2.68
N ARG A 27 -5.20 1.56 -1.75
CA ARG A 27 -5.94 0.33 -2.06
C ARG A 27 -7.18 0.61 -2.91
N ASP A 28 -7.98 1.59 -2.53
CA ASP A 28 -9.23 1.90 -3.23
C ASP A 28 -8.96 2.41 -4.64
N GLU A 29 -7.92 3.24 -4.81
CA GLU A 29 -7.47 3.69 -6.12
C GLU A 29 -6.89 2.54 -6.97
N LEU A 30 -6.16 1.59 -6.36
CA LEU A 30 -5.64 0.42 -7.05
C LEU A 30 -6.78 -0.45 -7.59
N ILE A 31 -7.82 -0.68 -6.78
CA ILE A 31 -9.02 -1.41 -7.19
C ILE A 31 -9.67 -0.74 -8.40
N GLU A 32 -9.80 0.59 -8.37
CA GLU A 32 -10.40 1.32 -9.49
C GLU A 32 -9.53 1.28 -10.75
N THR A 33 -8.22 1.42 -10.59
CA THR A 33 -7.24 1.29 -11.67
C THR A 33 -7.34 -0.07 -12.36
N VAL A 34 -7.42 -1.16 -11.58
CA VAL A 34 -7.57 -2.52 -12.12
C VAL A 34 -8.89 -2.67 -12.88
N LYS A 35 -10.01 -2.20 -12.33
CA LYS A 35 -11.31 -2.24 -13.03
C LYS A 35 -11.25 -1.51 -14.37
N ILE A 36 -10.61 -0.34 -14.41
CA ILE A 36 -10.45 0.44 -15.63
C ILE A 36 -9.63 -0.33 -16.67
N LEU A 37 -8.53 -0.97 -16.27
CA LEU A 37 -7.73 -1.82 -17.15
C LEU A 37 -8.51 -3.04 -17.67
N GLU A 38 -9.31 -3.68 -16.82
CA GLU A 38 -10.13 -4.85 -17.17
C GLU A 38 -11.23 -4.54 -18.21
N LEU A 39 -11.72 -3.29 -18.26
CA LEU A 39 -12.67 -2.87 -19.30
C LEU A 39 -12.05 -2.90 -20.70
N GLY A 40 -10.74 -2.68 -20.81
CA GLY A 40 -10.00 -2.78 -22.08
C GLY A 40 -10.45 -1.79 -23.16
N GLN A 41 -11.12 -0.69 -22.78
CA GLN A 41 -11.69 0.28 -23.72
C GLN A 41 -10.73 1.41 -24.14
N MET A 42 -9.48 1.36 -23.70
CA MET A 42 -8.48 2.39 -23.93
C MET A 42 -7.36 1.96 -24.90
N GLY A 43 -6.66 2.95 -25.46
CA GLY A 43 -5.49 2.70 -26.32
C GLY A 43 -4.26 2.24 -25.52
N LEU A 44 -3.27 1.68 -26.21
CA LEU A 44 -2.06 1.12 -25.59
C LEU A 44 -1.34 2.11 -24.65
N ASP A 45 -1.11 3.35 -25.12
CA ASP A 45 -0.39 4.36 -24.33
C ASP A 45 -1.13 4.74 -23.05
N GLU A 46 -2.48 4.71 -23.09
CA GLU A 46 -3.30 4.97 -21.92
C GLU A 46 -3.30 3.76 -20.97
N SER A 47 -3.42 2.53 -21.51
CA SER A 47 -3.29 1.29 -20.73
C SER A 47 -1.96 1.22 -19.98
N LEU A 48 -0.86 1.65 -20.60
CA LEU A 48 0.45 1.67 -19.95
C LEU A 48 0.50 2.65 -18.78
N LYS A 49 -0.10 3.84 -18.91
CA LYS A 49 -0.17 4.81 -17.79
C LYS A 49 -0.95 4.26 -16.60
N TYR A 50 -2.10 3.62 -16.84
CA TYR A 50 -2.88 3.00 -15.77
C TYR A 50 -2.13 1.82 -15.15
N TRP A 51 -1.40 1.04 -15.95
CA TRP A 51 -0.56 -0.03 -15.42
C TRP A 51 0.56 0.52 -14.52
N GLU A 52 1.30 1.53 -14.97
CA GLU A 52 2.36 2.18 -14.17
C GLU A 52 1.80 2.77 -12.86
N ARG A 53 0.61 3.37 -12.91
CA ARG A 53 -0.10 3.85 -11.71
C ARG A 53 -0.46 2.68 -10.79
N GLY A 54 -0.95 1.57 -11.32
CA GLY A 54 -1.26 0.37 -10.56
C GLY A 54 -0.04 -0.20 -9.84
N GLU A 55 1.11 -0.29 -10.52
CA GLU A 55 2.38 -0.73 -9.91
C GLU A 55 2.83 0.19 -8.78
N ALA A 56 2.72 1.51 -8.97
CA ALA A 56 3.07 2.48 -7.95
C ALA A 56 2.16 2.37 -6.70
N LEU A 57 0.85 2.17 -6.91
CA LEU A 57 -0.13 1.99 -5.83
C LEU A 57 0.10 0.67 -5.08
N ALA A 58 0.38 -0.42 -5.79
CA ALA A 58 0.69 -1.72 -5.18
C ALA A 58 1.92 -1.62 -4.27
N LYS A 59 3.00 -0.99 -4.76
CA LYS A 59 4.21 -0.75 -3.98
C LYS A 59 3.96 0.11 -2.73
N ALA A 60 3.10 1.13 -2.84
CA ALA A 60 2.73 1.95 -1.69
C ALA A 60 1.96 1.14 -0.64
N CYS A 61 1.01 0.29 -1.06
CA CYS A 61 0.31 -0.63 -0.18
C CYS A 61 1.26 -1.58 0.56
N GLU A 62 2.22 -2.18 -0.15
CA GLU A 62 3.25 -3.04 0.45
C GLU A 62 4.06 -2.29 1.51
N ALA A 63 4.53 -1.08 1.21
CA ALA A 63 5.31 -0.27 2.15
C ALA A 63 4.53 0.05 3.44
N HIS A 64 3.22 0.34 3.32
CA HIS A 64 2.34 0.56 4.48
C HIS A 64 2.22 -0.71 5.34
N LEU A 65 2.00 -1.87 4.71
CA LEU A 65 1.86 -3.15 5.39
C LEU A 65 3.16 -3.59 6.07
N ASP A 66 4.31 -3.41 5.42
CA ASP A 66 5.62 -3.67 5.98
C ASP A 66 5.88 -2.80 7.22
N GLY A 67 5.52 -1.52 7.14
CA GLY A 67 5.61 -0.60 8.28
C GLY A 67 4.73 -1.03 9.46
N ALA A 68 3.51 -1.47 9.18
CA ALA A 68 2.60 -1.98 10.21
C ALA A 68 3.12 -3.28 10.85
N SER A 69 3.61 -4.21 10.03
CA SER A 69 4.18 -5.49 10.47
C SER A 69 5.36 -5.27 11.44
N LYS A 70 6.32 -4.40 11.07
CA LYS A 70 7.46 -4.06 11.95
C LYS A 70 7.04 -3.49 13.30
N ARG A 71 6.01 -2.63 13.34
CA ARG A 71 5.49 -2.06 14.61
C ARG A 71 4.89 -3.15 15.50
N VAL A 72 4.20 -4.12 14.91
CA VAL A 72 3.65 -5.27 15.65
C VAL A 72 4.79 -6.13 16.21
N GLU A 73 5.78 -6.47 15.39
CA GLU A 73 6.95 -7.25 15.83
C GLU A 73 7.71 -6.58 16.99
N GLU A 74 7.93 -5.26 16.91
CA GLU A 74 8.58 -4.51 17.99
C GLU A 74 7.77 -4.51 19.28
N ALA A 75 6.43 -4.38 19.18
CA ALA A 75 5.56 -4.44 20.35
C ALA A 75 5.57 -5.82 21.00
N LEU A 76 5.60 -6.89 20.21
CA LEU A 76 5.71 -8.26 20.70
C LEU A 76 7.06 -8.52 21.39
N ARG A 77 8.18 -8.06 20.80
CA ARG A 77 9.51 -8.19 21.40
C ARG A 77 9.60 -7.50 22.76
N LYS A 78 9.11 -6.25 22.86
CA LYS A 78 9.10 -5.49 24.13
C LYS A 78 8.30 -6.19 25.23
N ASN A 79 7.18 -6.82 24.88
CA ASN A 79 6.38 -7.59 25.85
C ASN A 79 7.11 -8.85 26.32
N ALA A 80 7.83 -9.56 25.44
CA ALA A 80 8.62 -10.72 25.82
C ALA A 80 9.75 -10.35 26.79
N GLU A 81 10.52 -9.29 26.47
CA GLU A 81 11.61 -8.78 27.33
C GLU A 81 11.11 -8.31 28.71
N GLY A 82 9.93 -7.68 28.76
CA GLY A 82 9.30 -7.25 30.01
C GLY A 82 8.83 -8.42 30.89
N THR A 83 8.41 -9.53 30.26
CA THR A 83 7.98 -10.73 30.98
C THR A 83 9.16 -11.50 31.57
N ASP A 84 10.27 -11.60 30.83
CA ASP A 84 11.50 -12.25 31.31
C ASP A 84 12.18 -11.47 32.46
N SER A 85 12.12 -10.13 32.42
CA SER A 85 12.62 -9.28 33.51
C SER A 85 11.77 -9.35 34.79
N ALA A 86 10.45 -9.51 34.67
CA ALA A 86 9.57 -9.67 35.83
C ALA A 86 9.82 -11.02 36.53
N ALA A 87 10.00 -12.09 35.77
CA ALA A 87 10.27 -13.42 36.32
C ALA A 87 11.64 -13.52 37.03
N HIS A 88 12.68 -12.80 36.56
CA HIS A 88 14.00 -12.80 37.20
C HIS A 88 14.08 -12.00 38.51
N ASN A 89 13.11 -11.11 38.80
CA ASN A 89 13.15 -10.26 39.98
C ASN A 89 12.39 -10.86 41.19
N GLU A 90 11.57 -11.89 40.97
CA GLU A 90 10.81 -12.57 42.04
C GLU A 90 11.63 -13.67 42.76
N GLU A 91 12.67 -14.23 42.14
CA GLU A 91 13.52 -15.27 42.77
C GLU A 91 14.59 -14.71 43.75
N ALA A 92 14.82 -13.39 43.79
CA ALA A 92 15.87 -12.78 44.61
C ALA A 92 15.42 -12.26 46.00
N GLY A 93 14.15 -12.50 46.37
CA GLY A 93 13.51 -11.84 47.52
C GLY A 93 13.12 -12.73 48.71
N GLU A 94 13.54 -14.00 48.76
CA GLU A 94 13.15 -14.94 49.83
C GLU A 94 14.38 -15.42 50.62
N ASP A 95 14.80 -14.62 51.62
CA ASP A 95 15.68 -15.04 52.74
C ASP A 95 15.25 -14.30 54.02
#